data_AF-A0A2S8BKF5-F1
#
_entry.id   AF-A0A2S8BKF5-F1
#
_cell.length_a   1.000
_cell.length_b   1.000
_cell.length_c   1.000
_cell.angle_alpha   90.00
_cell.angle_beta   90.00
_cell.angle_gamma   90.00
#
_symmetry.space_group_name_H-M   'P 1'
#
loop_
_entity.id
_entity.type
_entity.pdbx_description
1 polymer ?
#
loop_
_entity_poly.entity_id
_entity_poly.type
_entity_poly.pdbx_seq_one_letter_code
_entity_poly.pdbx_strand_id
1 'polypeptide(L)' 'MALLAGASEGFALLPNLGVRLAALIAPSFTEPEAALTAAGVRAIVHPGGSVRDDEVTAAATQAGVTLYLTGARHFAH' A
#
# COMPACT_ATOMS: atom_id res chain seq x y z
N MET A 1 -5.29 0.72 8.91
CA MET A 1 -3.93 0.23 8.64
C MET A 1 -3.81 -1.18 9.20
N ALA A 2 -3.36 -2.14 8.38
CA ALA A 2 -3.08 -3.50 8.82
C ALA A 2 -1.61 -3.83 8.51
N LEU A 3 -0.92 -4.48 9.46
CA LEU A 3 0.44 -4.95 9.30
C LEU A 3 0.42 -6.39 8.78
N LEU A 4 1.23 -6.68 7.78
CA LEU A 4 1.38 -7.98 7.14
C LEU A 4 2.81 -8.48 7.37
N ALA A 5 3.00 -9.80 7.43
CA ALA A 5 4.30 -10.43 7.51
C ALA A 5 5.08 -10.40 6.17
N GLY A 6 4.42 -9.99 5.07
CA GLY A 6 5.03 -9.89 3.74
C GLY A 6 4.04 -9.58 2.63
N ALA A 7 4.55 -9.36 1.42
CA ALA A 7 3.72 -9.07 0.25
C ALA A 7 2.79 -10.24 -0.13
N SER A 8 3.23 -11.48 0.06
CA SER A 8 2.45 -12.70 -0.21
C SER A 8 1.15 -12.76 0.60
N GLU A 9 1.17 -12.29 1.84
CA GLU A 9 0.00 -12.23 2.70
C GLU A 9 -1.00 -11.17 2.20
N GLY A 10 -0.50 -10.05 1.67
CA GLY A 10 -1.33 -9.03 1.02
C GLY A 10 -2.06 -9.58 -0.21
N PHE A 11 -1.38 -10.35 -1.05
CA PHE A 11 -2.00 -11.03 -2.20
C PHE A 11 -3.05 -12.06 -1.77
N ALA A 12 -2.81 -12.80 -0.68
CA ALA A 12 -3.75 -13.78 -0.15
C ALA A 12 -5.06 -13.13 0.36
N LEU A 13 -5.01 -11.87 0.79
CA LEU A 13 -6.18 -11.13 1.24
C LEU A 13 -7.03 -10.59 0.09
N LEU A 14 -6.44 -10.28 -1.08
CA LEU A 14 -7.13 -9.62 -2.21
C LEU A 14 -8.51 -10.21 -2.57
N PRO A 15 -8.70 -11.54 -2.67
CA PRO A 15 -10.00 -12.12 -3.01
C PRO A 15 -11.10 -11.79 -2.00
N ASN A 16 -10.73 -11.59 -0.73
CA ASN A 16 -11.66 -11.32 0.38
C ASN A 16 -11.89 -9.82 0.63
N LEU A 17 -11.07 -8.96 0.03
CA LEU A 17 -11.18 -7.51 0.21
C LEU A 17 -12.24 -6.86 -0.69
N GLY A 18 -12.75 -7.58 -1.70
CA GLY A 18 -13.74 -7.06 -2.64
C GLY A 18 -13.22 -5.89 -3.49
N VAL A 19 -11.90 -5.70 -3.56
CA VAL A 19 -11.27 -4.61 -4.33
C VAL A 19 -11.08 -5.02 -5.78
N ARG A 20 -11.51 -4.16 -6.71
CA ARG A 20 -11.32 -4.36 -8.16
C ARG A 20 -9.91 -3.99 -8.63
N LEU A 21 -9.21 -3.12 -7.91
CA LEU A 21 -7.90 -2.57 -8.24
C LEU A 21 -7.05 -2.45 -6.97
N ALA A 22 -5.89 -3.12 -6.97
CA ALA A 22 -4.90 -3.07 -5.91
C ALA A 22 -3.49 -2.94 -6.50
N ALA A 23 -2.58 -2.27 -5.78
CA ALA A 23 -1.20 -2.06 -6.22
C ALA A 23 -0.19 -2.29 -5.07
N LEU A 24 0.97 -2.85 -5.42
CA LEU A 24 2.12 -2.97 -4.53
C LEU A 24 3.14 -1.90 -4.92
N ILE A 25 3.61 -1.11 -3.95
CA ILE A 25 4.62 -0.05 -4.18
C ILE A 25 5.85 -0.32 -3.31
N ALA A 26 7.02 -0.33 -3.95
CA ALA A 26 8.31 -0.26 -3.26
C ALA A 26 9.29 0.56 -4.13
N PRO A 27 9.98 1.60 -3.61
CA PRO A 27 9.92 2.17 -2.25
C PRO A 27 8.74 3.14 -2.04
N SER A 28 8.46 3.51 -0.79
CA SER A 28 7.26 4.27 -0.39
C SER A 28 7.48 5.78 -0.45
N PHE A 29 6.69 6.46 -1.27
CA PHE A 29 6.67 7.90 -1.48
C PHE A 29 5.24 8.37 -1.75
N THR A 30 4.94 9.64 -1.48
CA THR A 30 3.59 10.19 -1.65
C THR A 30 3.14 10.28 -3.11
N GLU A 31 4.06 10.51 -4.05
CA GLU A 31 3.72 10.74 -5.46
C GLU A 31 3.14 9.50 -6.15
N PRO A 32 3.75 8.29 -6.07
CA PRO A 32 3.14 7.06 -6.56
C PRO A 32 1.75 6.77 -5.98
N GLU A 33 1.57 7.02 -4.68
CA GLU A 33 0.32 6.73 -3.97
C GLU A 33 -0.81 7.67 -4.41
N ALA A 34 -0.51 8.95 -4.59
CA ALA A 34 -1.44 9.93 -5.12
C ALA A 34 -1.86 9.56 -6.55
N ALA A 35 -0.92 9.14 -7.40
CA ALA A 35 -1.20 8.71 -8.77
C ALA A 35 -2.13 7.47 -8.82
N LEU A 36 -1.87 6.46 -7.97
CA LEU A 36 -2.67 5.24 -7.91
C LEU A 36 -4.08 5.50 -7.37
N THR A 37 -4.19 6.38 -6.37
CA THR A 37 -5.49 6.85 -5.87
C THR A 37 -6.30 7.52 -6.97
N ALA A 38 -5.69 8.43 -7.74
CA ALA A 38 -6.34 9.09 -8.87
C ALA A 38 -6.77 8.10 -9.97
N ALA A 39 -6.05 6.98 -10.13
CA ALA A 39 -6.41 5.88 -11.02
C ALA A 39 -7.52 4.95 -10.48
N GLY A 40 -8.04 5.19 -9.27
CA GLY A 40 -9.11 4.41 -8.66
C GLY A 40 -8.67 3.15 -7.92
N VAL A 41 -7.37 3.02 -7.59
CA VAL A 41 -6.87 1.93 -6.75
C VAL A 41 -7.47 2.04 -5.35
N ARG A 42 -7.99 0.92 -4.81
CA ARG A 42 -8.70 0.89 -3.51
C ARG A 42 -7.88 0.26 -2.39
N ALA A 43 -6.80 -0.42 -2.73
CA ALA A 43 -5.85 -0.99 -1.77
C ALA A 43 -4.40 -0.82 -2.25
N ILE A 44 -3.53 -0.33 -1.37
CA ILE A 44 -2.10 -0.17 -1.60
C ILE A 44 -1.34 -0.98 -0.55
N VAL A 45 -0.34 -1.74 -0.99
CA VAL A 45 0.55 -2.52 -0.13
C VAL A 45 1.97 -1.98 -0.30
N HIS A 46 2.68 -1.66 0.79
CA HIS A 46 4.06 -1.17 0.74
C HIS A 46 4.89 -1.61 1.95
N PRO A 47 6.23 -1.61 1.88
CA PRO A 47 7.08 -2.10 2.98
C PRO A 47 7.07 -1.24 4.23
N GLY A 48 6.79 0.06 4.09
CA GLY A 48 7.02 1.04 5.14
C GLY A 48 8.49 1.32 5.43
N GLY A 49 8.72 2.02 6.54
CA GLY A 49 10.02 2.52 6.97
C GLY A 49 10.46 3.78 6.23
N SER A 50 9.52 4.56 5.70
CA SER A 50 9.79 5.91 5.19
C SER A 50 9.71 6.92 6.34
N VAL A 51 10.54 7.96 6.29
CA VAL A 51 10.38 9.11 7.21
C VAL A 51 9.05 9.85 7.00
N ARG A 52 8.37 9.58 5.88
CA ARG A 52 7.09 10.18 5.47
C ARG A 52 5.90 9.24 5.61
N ASP A 53 6.05 8.08 6.27
CA ASP A 53 4.94 7.10 6.39
C ASP A 53 3.68 7.69 7.07
N ASP A 54 3.85 8.67 7.96
CA ASP A 54 2.72 9.38 8.57
C ASP A 54 1.93 10.21 7.55
N GLU A 55 2.63 10.92 6.63
CA GLU A 55 2.01 11.68 5.54
C GLU A 55 1.27 10.75 4.57
N VAL A 56 1.91 9.64 4.21
CA VAL A 56 1.35 8.57 3.37
C VAL A 56 0.06 8.01 3.97
N THR A 57 0.09 7.70 5.27
CA THR A 57 -1.06 7.14 6.00
C THR A 57 -2.22 8.13 6.07
N ALA A 58 -1.91 9.41 6.32
CA ALA A 58 -2.91 10.48 6.31
C ALA A 58 -3.55 10.63 4.92
N ALA A 59 -2.74 10.66 3.86
CA ALA A 59 -3.21 10.81 2.48
C ALA A 59 -4.14 9.65 2.06
N ALA A 60 -3.76 8.41 2.34
CA ALA A 60 -4.60 7.24 2.04
C ALA A 60 -5.91 7.24 2.82
N THR A 61 -5.87 7.68 4.09
CA THR A 61 -7.08 7.83 4.92
C THR A 61 -8.04 8.86 4.31
N GLN A 62 -7.52 10.02 3.89
CA GLN A 62 -8.32 11.05 3.21
C GLN A 62 -8.88 10.56 1.87
N ALA A 63 -8.13 9.72 1.17
CA ALA A 63 -8.51 9.14 -0.12
C ALA A 63 -9.49 7.95 -0.02
N GLY A 64 -9.73 7.41 1.19
CA GLY A 64 -10.53 6.18 1.36
C GLY A 64 -9.87 4.94 0.74
N VAL A 65 -8.53 4.93 0.69
CA VAL A 65 -7.71 3.82 0.18
C VAL A 65 -7.19 3.02 1.37
N THR A 66 -7.28 1.69 1.29
CA THR A 66 -6.75 0.82 2.34
C THR A 66 -5.25 0.64 2.17
N LEU A 67 -4.47 1.03 3.17
CA LEU A 67 -3.03 0.80 3.24
C LEU A 67 -2.69 -0.46 4.04
N TYR A 68 -1.81 -1.28 3.47
CA TYR A 68 -1.17 -2.43 4.11
C TYR A 68 0.34 -2.25 4.16
N LEU A 69 0.91 -2.49 5.34
CA LEU A 69 2.36 -2.42 5.58
C LEU A 69 2.94 -3.83 5.67
N THR A 70 3.94 -4.17 4.84
CA THR A 70 4.54 -5.52 4.86
C THR A 70 5.71 -5.66 5.82
N GLY A 71 6.29 -4.56 6.32
CA GLY A 71 7.46 -4.58 7.19
C GLY A 71 8.75 -5.15 6.56
N ALA A 72 8.69 -5.63 5.33
CA ALA A 72 9.78 -6.29 4.63
C ALA A 72 9.99 -5.69 3.23
N ARG A 73 11.24 -5.34 2.90
CA ARG A 73 11.65 -4.85 1.59
C ARG A 73 12.23 -6.00 0.76
N HIS A 74 11.72 -6.16 -0.45
CA HIS A 74 12.25 -7.11 -1.43
C HIS A 74 12.93 -6.32 -2.55
N PHE A 75 14.26 -6.35 -2.58
CA PHE A 75 15.06 -5.77 -3.67
C PHE A 75 15.45 -6.87 -4.64
N ALA A 76 15.32 -6.61 -5.93
CA ALA A 76 15.83 -7.45 -7.01
C ALA A 76 16.63 -6.56 -7.96
N HIS A 77 17.77 -7.06 -8.44
CA HIS A 77 18.68 -6.35 -9.33
C HIS A 77 18.48 -6.78 -10.78
#